data_AF-A0A917C817-F1
#
_entry.id   AF-A0A917C817-F1
#
_cell.length_a   1.000
_cell.length_b   1.000
_cell.length_c   1.000
_cell.angle_alpha   90.00
_cell.angle_beta   90.00
_cell.angle_gamma   90.00
#
_symmetry.space_group_name_H-M   'P 1'
#
loop_
_entity.id
_entity.type
_entity.pdbx_description
1 polymer ?
#
loop_
_entity_poly.entity_id
_entity_poly.type
_entity_poly.pdbx_seq_one_letter_code
_entity_poly.pdbx_strand_id
1 'polypeptide(L)'
;MKRTKILSFRLNPEEHERLRLSLKKAAPQRTMPDAARALCLKYAKARIPDTVKPRLQPKRLPVLDTQLLSKSLGQLGKIGSNLNQLAKHAHLHKKLPHIQALNELQNQVQNAGNIIKEALHPEEKGHDN
;
A
#
# COMPACT_ATOMS: atom_id res chain seq x y z
N MET A 1 -13.70 5.38 -10.72
CA MET A 1 -13.38 6.79 -11.05
C MET A 1 -14.36 7.31 -12.10
N LYS A 2 -15.19 8.31 -11.79
CA LYS A 2 -16.06 8.96 -12.78
C LYS A 2 -15.22 9.87 -13.69
N ARG A 3 -15.50 9.85 -14.99
CA ARG A 3 -14.78 10.68 -16.00
C ARG A 3 -15.31 12.11 -15.92
N THR A 4 -14.45 13.09 -15.66
CA THR A 4 -14.82 14.51 -15.47
C THR A 4 -14.65 15.37 -16.73
N LYS A 5 -13.95 14.88 -17.77
CA LYS A 5 -13.75 15.61 -19.03
C LYS A 5 -14.05 14.72 -20.23
N ILE A 6 -14.84 15.24 -21.17
CA ILE A 6 -15.18 14.59 -22.44
C ILE A 6 -14.26 15.18 -23.52
N LEU A 7 -13.68 14.32 -24.35
CA LEU A 7 -12.90 14.70 -25.52
C LEU A 7 -13.64 14.20 -26.76
N SER A 8 -13.92 15.11 -27.69
CA SER A 8 -14.58 14.82 -28.96
C SER A 8 -13.66 15.22 -30.11
N PHE A 9 -13.57 14.38 -31.13
CA PHE A 9 -12.81 14.63 -32.35
C PHE A 9 -13.69 14.31 -33.55
N ARG A 10 -13.55 15.08 -34.62
CA ARG A 10 -14.20 14.81 -35.90
C ARG A 10 -13.26 13.92 -36.72
N LEU A 11 -13.81 12.86 -37.29
CA LEU A 11 -13.10 11.91 -38.12
C LEU A 11 -13.78 11.85 -39.47
N ASN A 12 -12.98 11.71 -40.53
CA ASN A 12 -13.52 11.38 -41.83
C ASN A 12 -14.05 9.93 -41.84
N PRO A 13 -15.01 9.59 -42.71
CA PRO A 13 -15.60 8.24 -42.76
C PRO A 13 -14.54 7.15 -42.98
N GLU A 14 -13.55 7.41 -43.83
CA GLU A 14 -12.45 6.47 -44.09
C GLU A 14 -11.55 6.26 -42.86
N GLU A 15 -11.27 7.32 -42.10
CA GLU A 15 -10.44 7.24 -40.89
C GLU A 15 -11.15 6.48 -39.78
N HIS A 16 -12.48 6.66 -39.68
CA HIS A 16 -13.31 5.94 -38.74
C HIS A 16 -13.26 4.42 -38.99
N GLU A 17 -13.40 3.99 -40.24
CA GLU A 17 -13.32 2.56 -40.59
C GLU A 17 -11.91 1.99 -40.36
N ARG A 18 -10.85 2.72 -40.73
CA ARG A 18 -9.47 2.28 -40.46
C ARG A 18 -9.21 2.09 -38.97
N LEU A 19 -9.69 3.01 -38.13
CA LEU A 19 -9.59 2.90 -36.68
C LEU A 19 -10.40 1.71 -36.14
N ARG A 20 -11.64 1.54 -36.60
CA ARG A 20 -12.51 0.42 -36.20
C ARG A 20 -11.88 -0.94 -36.51
N LEU A 21 -11.31 -1.11 -37.71
CA LEU A 21 -10.64 -2.34 -38.12
C LEU A 21 -9.35 -2.58 -37.32
N SER A 22 -8.54 -1.55 -37.12
CA SER A 22 -7.30 -1.64 -36.34
C SER A 22 -7.57 -2.04 -34.89
N LEU A 23 -8.65 -1.54 -34.31
CA LEU A 23 -9.05 -1.85 -32.94
C LEU A 23 -9.61 -3.26 -32.77
N LYS A 24 -10.40 -3.73 -33.75
CA LYS A 24 -10.84 -5.14 -33.78
C LYS A 24 -9.65 -6.11 -33.77
N LYS A 25 -8.57 -5.76 -34.47
CA LYS A 25 -7.36 -6.60 -34.55
C LYS A 25 -6.48 -6.51 -33.29
N ALA A 26 -6.32 -5.31 -32.73
CA ALA A 26 -5.35 -5.06 -31.65
C ALA A 26 -5.91 -5.19 -30.23
N ALA A 27 -7.21 -4.94 -30.03
CA ALA A 27 -7.82 -4.92 -28.70
C ALA A 27 -9.33 -5.24 -28.77
N PRO A 28 -9.72 -6.49 -29.10
CA PRO A 28 -11.11 -6.87 -29.36
C PRO A 28 -12.03 -6.69 -28.15
N GLN A 29 -11.48 -6.66 -26.93
CA GLN A 29 -12.25 -6.48 -25.70
C GLN A 29 -12.48 -4.99 -25.32
N ARG A 30 -11.88 -4.03 -26.04
CA ARG A 30 -11.99 -2.60 -25.71
C ARG A 30 -13.05 -1.91 -26.55
N THR A 31 -13.80 -1.01 -25.90
CA THR A 31 -14.72 -0.11 -26.61
C THR A 31 -13.95 0.98 -27.37
N MET A 32 -14.53 1.47 -28.46
CA MET A 32 -13.94 2.52 -29.31
C MET A 32 -13.41 3.73 -28.51
N PRO A 33 -14.16 4.30 -27.53
CA PRO A 33 -13.67 5.44 -26.75
C PRO A 33 -12.49 5.10 -25.83
N ASP A 34 -12.48 3.89 -25.28
CA ASP A 34 -11.40 3.44 -24.39
C ASP A 34 -10.10 3.21 -25.15
N ALA A 35 -10.22 2.64 -26.36
CA ALA A 35 -9.07 2.40 -27.20
C ALA A 35 -8.49 3.68 -27.80
N ALA A 36 -9.34 4.65 -28.21
CA ALA A 36 -8.90 5.97 -28.63
C ALA A 36 -8.12 6.69 -27.51
N ARG A 37 -8.63 6.65 -26.27
CA ARG A 37 -7.95 7.20 -25.11
C ARG A 37 -6.58 6.54 -24.86
N ALA A 38 -6.51 5.21 -24.95
CA ALA A 38 -5.27 4.47 -24.76
C ALA A 38 -4.21 4.86 -25.80
N LEU A 39 -4.61 5.04 -27.06
CA LEU A 39 -3.73 5.53 -28.11
C LEU A 39 -3.24 6.96 -27.86
N CYS A 40 -4.15 7.88 -27.53
CA CYS A 40 -3.77 9.26 -27.18
C CYS A 40 -2.78 9.30 -26.00
N LEU A 41 -3.01 8.50 -24.96
CA LEU A 41 -2.10 8.40 -23.82
C LEU A 41 -0.74 7.79 -24.20
N LYS A 42 -0.72 6.76 -25.05
CA LYS A 42 0.52 6.15 -25.54
C LYS A 42 1.36 7.17 -26.30
N TYR A 43 0.74 7.93 -27.22
CA TYR A 43 1.43 8.97 -27.98
C TYR A 43 1.83 10.18 -27.13
N ALA A 44 1.00 10.60 -26.18
CA ALA A 44 1.34 11.67 -25.25
C ALA A 44 2.55 11.29 -24.39
N LYS A 45 2.58 10.07 -23.84
CA LYS A 45 3.72 9.57 -23.06
C LYS A 45 4.99 9.35 -23.90
N ALA A 46 4.84 9.00 -25.18
CA ALA A 46 5.98 8.83 -26.07
C ALA A 46 6.61 10.17 -26.51
N ARG A 47 5.82 11.24 -26.57
CA ARG A 47 6.29 12.59 -26.98
C ARG A 47 6.73 13.47 -25.82
N ILE A 48 6.24 13.22 -24.62
CA ILE A 48 6.61 13.98 -23.43
C ILE A 48 7.75 13.20 -22.75
N PRO A 49 9.00 13.72 -22.73
CA PRO A 49 10.04 13.11 -21.91
C PRO A 49 9.53 13.02 -20.48
N ASP A 50 9.76 11.88 -19.81
CA ASP A 50 9.31 11.66 -18.43
C ASP A 50 9.65 12.89 -17.59
N THR A 51 8.61 13.60 -17.14
CA THR A 51 8.77 14.76 -16.28
C THR A 51 9.59 14.33 -15.08
N VAL A 52 10.66 15.06 -14.79
CA VAL A 52 11.55 14.79 -13.66
C VAL A 52 10.67 14.56 -12.44
N LYS A 53 10.68 13.34 -11.89
CA LYS A 53 9.92 13.02 -10.68
C LYS A 53 10.25 14.08 -9.64
N PRO A 54 9.26 14.72 -9.00
CA PRO A 54 9.54 15.73 -8.00
C PRO A 54 10.48 15.10 -6.97
N ARG A 55 11.67 15.70 -6.79
CA ARG A 55 12.60 15.28 -5.74
C ARG A 55 11.87 15.53 -4.42
N LEU A 56 11.35 14.47 -3.83
CA LEU A 56 10.85 14.50 -2.47
C LEU A 56 12.03 14.99 -1.62
N GLN A 57 11.88 16.17 -1.03
CA GLN A 57 12.89 16.68 -0.11
C GLN A 57 13.10 15.63 0.98
N PRO A 58 14.35 15.37 1.40
CA PRO A 58 14.61 14.44 2.48
C PRO A 58 13.88 14.97 3.72
N LYS A 59 12.80 14.28 4.11
CA LYS A 59 12.08 14.62 5.34
C LYS A 59 13.07 14.43 6.48
N ARG A 60 13.25 15.46 7.30
CA ARG A 60 13.99 15.32 8.56
C ARG A 60 13.35 14.19 9.37
N LEU A 61 14.18 13.31 9.89
CA LEU A 61 13.72 12.24 10.75
C LEU A 61 13.04 12.85 11.99
N PRO A 62 11.97 12.22 12.52
CA PRO A 62 11.34 12.64 13.76
C PRO A 62 12.35 12.61 14.92
N VAL A 63 12.07 13.33 16.02
CA VAL A 63 12.89 13.27 17.25
C VAL A 63 12.96 11.83 17.78
N LEU A 64 14.08 11.43 18.38
CA LEU A 64 14.32 10.04 18.81
C LEU A 64 13.14 9.44 19.60
N ASP A 65 12.60 10.19 20.56
CA ASP A 65 11.46 9.75 21.38
C ASP A 65 10.22 9.45 20.54
N THR A 66 9.94 10.28 19.54
CA THR A 66 8.81 10.05 18.62
C THR A 66 9.02 8.82 17.74
N GLN A 67 10.27 8.49 17.41
CA GLN A 67 10.59 7.26 16.69
C GLN A 67 10.40 6.02 17.59
N LEU A 68 10.88 6.08 18.84
CA LEU A 68 10.71 5.00 19.82
C LEU A 68 9.23 4.75 20.12
N LEU A 69 8.46 5.82 20.38
CA LEU A 69 7.02 5.74 20.58
C LEU A 69 6.32 5.15 19.35
N SER A 70 6.64 5.61 18.14
CA SER A 70 6.06 5.07 16.91
C SER A 70 6.39 3.59 16.71
N LYS A 71 7.60 3.15 17.09
CA LYS A 71 8.01 1.75 17.01
C LYS A 71 7.20 0.89 17.99
N SER A 72 7.07 1.34 19.24
CA SER A 72 6.30 0.65 20.28
C SER A 72 4.81 0.56 19.92
N LEU A 73 4.21 1.65 19.42
CA LEU A 73 2.83 1.65 18.92
C LEU A 73 2.64 0.70 17.73
N GLY A 74 3.62 0.65 16.83
CA GLY A 74 3.60 -0.29 15.69
C GLY A 74 3.62 -1.75 16.14
N GLN A 75 4.39 -2.10 17.18
CA GLN A 75 4.41 -3.46 17.73
C GLN A 75 3.10 -3.82 18.43
N LEU A 76 2.55 -2.91 19.24
CA LEU A 76 1.26 -3.10 19.89
C LEU A 76 0.13 -3.31 18.87
N GLY A 77 0.13 -2.54 17.77
CA GLY A 77 -0.84 -2.71 16.70
C GLY A 77 -0.80 -4.09 16.05
N LYS A 78 0.40 -4.66 15.85
CA LYS A 78 0.57 -6.03 15.33
C LYS A 78 0.02 -7.08 16.30
N ILE A 79 0.33 -6.93 17.59
CA ILE A 79 -0.16 -7.84 18.63
C ILE A 79 -1.69 -7.80 18.70
N GLY A 80 -2.29 -6.61 18.73
CA GLY A 80 -3.74 -6.44 18.71
C GLY A 80 -4.40 -7.04 17.48
N SER A 81 -3.78 -6.90 16.30
CA SER A 81 -4.24 -7.55 15.07
C SER A 81 -4.22 -9.07 15.17
N ASN A 82 -3.14 -9.66 15.68
CA ASN A 82 -3.01 -11.11 15.86
C ASN A 82 -4.04 -11.64 16.86
N LEU A 83 -4.25 -10.95 17.97
CA LEU A 83 -5.29 -11.28 18.96
C LEU A 83 -6.70 -11.25 18.35
N ASN A 84 -7.00 -10.22 17.55
CA ASN A 84 -8.30 -10.12 16.87
C ASN A 84 -8.51 -11.25 15.86
N GLN A 85 -7.46 -11.67 15.15
CA GLN A 85 -7.53 -12.82 14.24
C GLN A 85 -7.81 -14.13 15.00
N LEU A 86 -7.14 -14.35 16.14
CA LEU A 86 -7.44 -15.52 16.98
C LEU A 86 -8.86 -15.48 17.54
N ALA A 87 -9.33 -14.32 17.99
CA ALA A 87 -10.69 -14.15 18.49
C ALA A 87 -11.74 -14.48 17.41
N LYS A 88 -11.53 -13.96 16.18
CA LYS A 88 -12.39 -14.29 15.02
C LYS A 88 -12.34 -15.77 14.68
N HIS A 89 -11.16 -16.37 14.64
CA HIS A 89 -11.01 -17.80 14.37
C HIS A 89 -11.70 -18.66 15.44
N ALA A 90 -11.51 -18.34 16.72
CA ALA A 90 -12.16 -19.04 17.83
C ALA A 90 -13.69 -18.91 17.77
N HIS A 91 -14.20 -17.72 17.44
CA HIS A 91 -15.64 -17.48 17.27
C HIS A 91 -16.22 -18.27 16.09
N LEU A 92 -15.56 -18.25 14.93
CA LEU A 92 -16.01 -18.93 13.71
C LEU A 92 -15.99 -20.46 13.84
N HIS A 93 -14.96 -21.01 14.48
CA HIS A 93 -14.76 -22.46 14.57
C HIS A 93 -15.22 -23.08 15.90
N LYS A 94 -15.71 -22.27 16.85
CA LYS A 94 -16.08 -22.67 18.23
C LYS A 94 -15.03 -23.54 18.93
N LYS A 95 -13.77 -23.38 18.53
CA LYS A 95 -12.62 -24.13 19.03
C LYS A 95 -11.52 -23.14 19.36
N LEU A 96 -10.93 -23.30 20.53
CA LEU A 96 -9.77 -22.49 20.93
C LEU A 96 -8.59 -22.80 20.00
N PRO A 97 -7.80 -21.78 19.63
CA PRO A 97 -6.60 -21.98 18.83
C PRO A 97 -5.59 -22.86 19.57
N HIS A 98 -4.76 -23.57 18.79
CA HIS A 98 -3.75 -24.48 19.32
C HIS A 98 -2.80 -23.77 20.29
N ILE A 99 -2.37 -24.44 21.36
CA ILE A 99 -1.51 -23.90 22.44
C ILE A 99 -0.27 -23.17 21.91
N GLN A 100 0.28 -23.61 20.77
CA GLN A 100 1.42 -22.97 20.11
C GLN A 100 1.13 -21.52 19.70
N ALA A 101 -0.05 -21.24 19.15
CA ALA A 101 -0.44 -19.88 18.75
C ALA A 101 -0.64 -18.96 19.97
N LEU A 102 -1.09 -19.52 21.11
CA LEU A 102 -1.20 -18.78 22.37
C LEU A 102 0.18 -18.45 22.95
N ASN A 103 1.12 -19.40 22.91
CA ASN A 103 2.50 -19.20 23.35
C ASN A 103 3.24 -18.17 22.49
N GLU A 104 3.03 -18.18 21.17
CA GLU A 104 3.59 -17.17 20.28
C GLU A 104 3.10 -15.76 20.61
N LEU A 105 1.81 -15.60 20.90
CA LEU A 105 1.26 -14.32 21.34
C LEU A 105 1.81 -13.88 22.69
N GLN A 106 1.92 -14.81 23.64
CA GLN A 106 2.51 -14.51 24.94
C GLN A 106 3.94 -14.00 24.80
N ASN A 107 4.74 -14.63 23.93
CA ASN A 107 6.10 -14.20 23.63
C ASN A 107 6.12 -12.81 22.95
N GLN A 108 5.18 -12.54 22.03
CA GLN A 108 5.07 -11.21 21.40
C GLN A 108 4.71 -10.11 22.40
N VAL A 109 3.77 -10.38 23.30
CA VAL A 109 3.38 -9.45 24.39
C VAL A 109 4.55 -9.21 25.32
N GLN A 110 5.26 -10.26 25.73
CA GLN A 110 6.43 -10.14 26.60
C GLN A 110 7.54 -9.31 25.95
N ASN A 111 7.83 -9.56 24.67
CA ASN A 111 8.83 -8.80 23.92
C ASN A 111 8.45 -7.32 23.77
N ALA A 112 7.18 -7.02 23.50
CA ALA A 112 6.72 -5.63 23.45
C ALA A 112 6.83 -4.95 24.83
N GLY A 113 6.51 -5.65 25.91
CA GLY A 113 6.71 -5.16 27.28
C GLY A 113 8.17 -4.84 27.58
N ASN A 114 9.10 -5.69 27.16
CA ASN A 114 10.54 -5.45 27.32
C ASN A 114 11.01 -4.23 26.51
N ILE A 115 10.58 -4.09 25.26
CA ILE A 115 10.91 -2.93 24.41
C ILE A 115 10.38 -1.62 25.03
N ILE A 116 9.18 -1.65 25.60
CA ILE A 116 8.60 -0.47 26.26
C ILE A 116 9.39 -0.14 27.53
N LYS A 117 9.76 -1.13 28.34
CA LYS A 117 10.62 -0.92 29.51
C LYS A 117 11.97 -0.31 29.13
N GLU A 118 12.63 -0.85 28.11
CA GLU A 118 13.89 -0.31 27.60
C GLU A 118 13.75 1.12 27.07
N ALA A 119 12.62 1.46 26.44
CA ALA A 119 12.36 2.81 25.95
C ALA A 119 12.03 3.81 27.07
N LEU A 120 11.49 3.35 28.20
CA LEU A 120 11.14 4.19 29.36
C LEU A 120 12.31 4.36 30.35
N HIS A 121 13.22 3.39 30.42
CA HIS A 121 14.39 3.40 31.30
C HIS A 121 15.70 3.11 30.54
N PRO A 122 16.22 4.07 29.75
CA PRO A 122 17.46 3.87 29.00
C PRO A 122 18.73 3.86 29.87
N GLU A 123 18.68 4.39 31.10
CA GLU A 123 19.84 4.65 31.98
C GLU A 123 20.39 3.40 32.71
N GLU A 124 19.70 2.26 32.71
CA GLU A 124 20.19 1.04 33.41
C GLU A 124 21.25 0.26 32.61
N LYS A 125 21.62 0.70 31.39
CA LYS A 125 22.60 0.01 30.54
C LYS A 125 24.03 0.55 30.61
N GLY A 126 24.37 1.37 31.59
CA GLY A 126 25.77 1.77 31.74
C GLY A 126 26.11 2.39 33.08
N HIS A 127 26.48 1.56 34.05
CA HIS A 127 27.47 1.86 35.10
C HIS A 127 27.91 0.54 35.75
N ASP A 128 28.71 -0.23 35.02
CA ASP A 128 29.63 -1.21 35.60
C ASP A 128 31.00 -0.96 34.93
N ASN A 129 31.80 -0.10 35.56
CA ASN A 129 33.25 0.00 35.39
C ASN A 129 33.88 -0.35 36.74
#